data_AF-A0A7Y4VQM1-F1
#
_entry.id   AF-A0A7Y4VQM1-F1
#
_cell.length_a   1.000
_cell.length_b   1.000
_cell.length_c   1.000
_cell.angle_alpha   90.00
_cell.angle_beta   90.00
_cell.angle_gamma   90.00
#
_symmetry.space_group_name_H-M   'P 1'
#
loop_
_entity.id
_entity.type
_entity.pdbx_description
1 polymer ?
#
loop_
_entity_poly.entity_id
_entity_poly.type
_entity_poly.pdbx_seq_one_letter_code
_entity_poly.pdbx_strand_id
1 'polypeptide(L)'
;VLIGGGVGITPVLSMLNAIAECGSTRETWFFYGVRHGGEHIMRDHLRRLDQEHENIHVRACYSDVRPEDREGDDYDIGERVSVELFKRLLPSNNYAFYICGPPPMMNSLTDGLKQWGVPDERIYFEAFGPASVKPAKPPAAAAAALAPAAVSAKVAFARSGKSFPWSGESKSLLAFAESNGVAMESGCRAGNCGSCLVAVKSGKVRYLQPPGATVEPGSCLTCISVPDGDVTIDA
;
A
#
# COMPACT_ATOMS: atom_id res chain seq x y z
N VAL A 1 13.86 -0.86 10.49
CA VAL A 1 12.62 -0.80 11.29
C VAL A 1 11.46 -1.24 10.41
N LEU A 2 10.74 -2.27 10.85
CA LEU A 2 9.58 -2.84 10.19
C LEU A 2 8.35 -2.45 11.00
N ILE A 3 7.32 -1.89 10.39
CA ILE A 3 6.13 -1.39 11.08
C ILE A 3 4.86 -1.95 10.44
N GLY A 4 4.12 -2.74 11.22
CA GLY A 4 2.82 -3.27 10.84
C GLY A 4 1.69 -2.64 11.64
N GLY A 5 0.56 -2.34 11.00
CA GLY A 5 -0.68 -1.94 11.67
C GLY A 5 -1.84 -2.84 11.27
N GLY A 6 -2.47 -3.54 12.21
CA GLY A 6 -3.54 -4.51 11.92
C GLY A 6 -3.09 -5.57 10.91
N VAL A 7 -3.79 -5.68 9.77
CA VAL A 7 -3.41 -6.62 8.68
C VAL A 7 -2.12 -6.21 7.96
N GLY A 8 -1.66 -4.96 8.13
CA GLY A 8 -0.37 -4.47 7.63
C GLY A 8 0.84 -5.25 8.12
N ILE A 9 0.67 -6.13 9.10
CA ILE A 9 1.68 -7.09 9.53
C ILE A 9 2.15 -8.03 8.42
N THR A 10 1.32 -8.38 7.44
CA THR A 10 1.62 -9.47 6.51
C THR A 10 2.90 -9.29 5.68
N PRO A 11 3.14 -8.17 4.97
CA PRO A 11 4.39 -7.99 4.23
C PRO A 11 5.59 -7.83 5.16
N VAL A 12 5.44 -7.11 6.28
CA VAL A 12 6.56 -6.86 7.19
C VAL A 12 6.96 -8.09 8.00
N LEU A 13 6.02 -8.99 8.31
CA LEU A 13 6.32 -10.28 8.93
C LEU A 13 7.09 -11.18 7.97
N SER A 14 6.76 -11.17 6.68
CA SER A 14 7.54 -11.87 5.64
C SER A 14 8.99 -11.36 5.60
N MET A 15 9.18 -10.03 5.63
CA MET A 15 10.52 -9.43 5.71
C MET A 15 11.27 -9.84 6.98
N LEU A 16 10.59 -9.85 8.14
CA LEU A 16 11.17 -10.26 9.41
C LEU A 16 11.63 -11.74 9.38
N ASN A 17 10.77 -12.63 8.88
CA ASN A 17 11.10 -14.05 8.73
C ASN A 17 12.28 -14.23 7.79
N ALA A 18 12.31 -13.54 6.65
CA ALA A 18 13.44 -13.62 5.73
C ALA A 18 14.76 -13.17 6.39
N ILE A 19 14.74 -12.12 7.22
CA ILE A 19 15.91 -11.66 7.98
C ILE A 19 16.39 -12.74 8.96
N ALA A 20 15.47 -13.36 9.70
CA ALA A 20 15.77 -14.42 10.65
C ALA A 20 16.33 -15.67 9.94
N GLU A 21 15.66 -16.13 8.89
CA GLU A 21 15.99 -17.36 8.14
C GLU A 21 17.32 -17.26 7.39
N CYS A 22 17.68 -16.08 6.85
CA CYS A 22 18.97 -15.89 6.19
C CYS A 22 20.14 -15.67 7.17
N GLY A 23 19.89 -15.69 8.49
CA GLY A 23 20.92 -15.48 9.51
C GLY A 23 21.51 -14.07 9.50
N SER A 24 20.76 -13.08 9.00
CA SER A 24 21.23 -11.69 8.97
C SER A 24 21.36 -11.13 10.37
N THR A 25 22.55 -10.64 10.73
CA THR A 25 22.84 -9.98 12.01
C THR A 25 22.50 -8.50 12.02
N ARG A 26 21.79 -8.00 10.99
CA ARG A 26 21.37 -6.59 10.92
C ARG A 26 20.39 -6.27 12.04
N GLU A 27 20.67 -5.19 12.75
CA GLU A 27 19.81 -4.61 13.76
C GLU A 27 18.38 -4.36 13.21
N THR A 28 17.39 -5.07 13.75
CA THR A 28 16.04 -5.12 13.21
C THR A 28 15.01 -4.90 14.31
N TRP A 29 14.38 -3.72 14.27
CA TRP A 29 13.26 -3.38 15.12
C TRP A 29 11.94 -3.63 14.40
N PHE A 30 11.00 -4.29 15.06
CA PHE A 30 9.67 -4.62 14.56
C PHE A 30 8.60 -4.02 15.48
N PHE A 31 7.80 -3.09 14.98
CA PHE A 31 6.70 -2.48 15.72
C PHE A 31 5.36 -2.96 15.17
N TYR A 32 4.52 -3.52 16.04
CA TYR A 32 3.20 -4.00 15.64
C TYR A 32 2.08 -3.28 16.38
N GLY A 33 1.30 -2.48 15.66
CA GLY A 33 0.15 -1.76 16.22
C GLY A 33 -1.16 -2.50 16.00
N VAL A 34 -1.86 -2.83 17.09
CA VAL A 34 -3.25 -3.31 17.08
C VAL A 34 -4.05 -2.61 18.19
N ARG A 35 -5.36 -2.86 18.27
CA ARG A 35 -6.17 -2.27 19.34
C ARG A 35 -5.89 -2.95 20.69
N HIS A 36 -5.91 -4.28 20.71
CA HIS A 36 -5.88 -5.10 21.93
C HIS A 36 -5.55 -6.56 21.60
N GLY A 37 -5.48 -7.43 22.61
CA GLY A 37 -5.13 -8.85 22.46
C GLY A 37 -5.97 -9.63 21.45
N GLY A 38 -7.27 -9.32 21.35
CA GLY A 38 -8.17 -9.96 20.37
C GLY A 38 -7.83 -9.74 18.89
N GLU A 39 -6.88 -8.86 18.56
CA GLU A 39 -6.44 -8.57 17.18
C GLU A 39 -4.98 -8.94 16.93
N HIS A 40 -4.23 -9.31 17.97
CA HIS A 40 -2.81 -9.61 17.87
C HIS A 40 -2.60 -11.00 17.26
N ILE A 41 -2.45 -11.04 15.94
CA ILE A 41 -2.10 -12.28 15.23
C ILE A 41 -0.60 -12.55 15.30
N MET A 42 -0.22 -13.83 15.20
CA MET A 42 1.20 -14.26 15.19
C MET A 42 2.00 -13.90 16.44
N ARG A 43 1.35 -13.61 17.57
CA ARG A 43 2.00 -13.22 18.83
C ARG A 43 3.12 -14.19 19.25
N ASP A 44 2.81 -15.47 19.35
CA ASP A 44 3.77 -16.47 19.84
C ASP A 44 4.96 -16.64 18.88
N HIS A 45 4.73 -16.45 17.58
CA HIS A 45 5.78 -16.48 16.56
C HIS A 45 6.68 -15.25 16.66
N LEU A 46 6.10 -14.06 16.80
CA LEU A 46 6.86 -12.82 17.00
C LEU A 46 7.69 -12.86 18.29
N ARG A 47 7.10 -13.34 19.39
CA ARG A 47 7.82 -13.52 20.67
C ARG A 47 8.98 -14.49 20.53
N ARG A 48 8.80 -15.59 19.79
CA ARG A 48 9.88 -16.55 19.52
C ARG A 48 11.04 -15.88 18.77
N LEU A 49 10.74 -15.11 17.72
CA LEU A 49 11.78 -14.41 16.95
C LEU A 49 12.56 -13.39 17.80
N ASP A 50 11.89 -12.68 18.70
CA ASP A 50 12.53 -11.74 19.64
C ASP A 50 13.46 -12.46 20.65
N GLN A 51 13.08 -13.67 21.08
CA GLN A 51 13.85 -14.46 22.05
C GLN A 51 15.02 -15.22 21.42
N GLU A 52 14.88 -15.67 20.18
CA GLU A 52 15.87 -16.50 19.49
C GLU A 52 16.97 -15.68 18.79
N HIS A 53 16.77 -14.38 18.58
CA HIS A 53 17.70 -13.53 17.83
C HIS A 53 18.05 -12.24 18.58
N GLU A 54 19.32 -12.10 18.98
CA GLU A 54 19.81 -10.94 19.73
C GLU A 54 19.66 -9.60 18.97
N ASN A 55 19.63 -9.64 17.64
CA ASN A 55 19.50 -8.46 16.78
C ASN A 55 18.06 -8.14 16.34
N ILE A 56 17.07 -8.91 16.81
CA ILE A 56 15.65 -8.69 16.53
C ILE A 56 14.98 -8.16 17.79
N HIS A 57 14.25 -7.06 17.64
CA HIS A 57 13.54 -6.40 18.73
C HIS A 57 12.08 -6.16 18.34
N VAL A 58 11.18 -6.99 18.86
CA VAL A 58 9.74 -6.90 18.63
C VAL A 58 9.09 -6.05 19.71
N ARG A 59 8.23 -5.11 19.31
CA ARG A 59 7.43 -4.26 20.20
C ARG A 59 5.97 -4.27 19.76
N ALA A 60 5.16 -5.06 20.43
CA ALA A 60 3.71 -5.09 20.30
C ALA A 60 3.09 -3.90 21.04
N CYS A 61 2.34 -3.08 20.29
CA CYS A 61 1.77 -1.82 20.73
C CYS A 61 0.24 -1.90 20.68
N TYR A 62 -0.41 -1.78 21.83
CA TYR A 62 -1.87 -1.83 21.96
C TYR A 62 -2.44 -0.45 22.23
N SER A 63 -3.33 0.02 21.35
CA SER A 63 -3.90 1.36 21.46
C SER A 63 -5.15 1.47 22.35
N ASP A 64 -5.74 0.33 22.70
CA ASP A 64 -6.99 0.19 23.45
C ASP A 64 -6.91 -1.06 24.34
N VAL A 65 -5.93 -1.05 25.26
CA VAL A 65 -5.62 -2.17 26.17
C VAL A 65 -6.87 -2.57 26.96
N ARG A 66 -7.23 -3.85 26.90
CA ARG A 66 -8.38 -4.39 27.64
C ARG A 66 -7.99 -4.82 29.06
N PRO A 67 -8.95 -4.95 29.99
CA PRO A 67 -8.66 -5.40 31.35
C PRO A 67 -7.97 -6.77 31.44
N GLU A 68 -8.22 -7.65 30.47
CA GLU A 68 -7.59 -8.97 30.39
C GLU A 68 -6.19 -8.99 29.75
N ASP A 69 -5.79 -7.92 29.04
CA ASP A 69 -4.49 -7.82 28.38
C ASP A 69 -3.40 -7.51 29.43
N ARG A 70 -2.28 -8.23 29.38
CA ARG A 70 -1.16 -8.08 30.32
C ARG A 70 0.10 -7.55 29.64
N GLU A 71 0.63 -6.46 30.16
CA GLU A 71 1.93 -5.91 29.74
C GLU A 71 3.07 -6.91 30.02
N GLY A 72 3.99 -7.06 29.08
CA GLY A 72 5.10 -8.03 29.13
C GLY A 72 4.70 -9.46 28.76
N ASP A 73 3.40 -9.75 28.66
CA ASP A 73 2.88 -10.98 28.06
C ASP A 73 2.17 -10.62 26.75
N ASP A 74 0.92 -10.18 26.80
CA ASP A 74 0.13 -9.96 25.58
C ASP A 74 0.68 -8.83 24.69
N TYR A 75 1.24 -7.79 25.30
CA TYR A 75 1.79 -6.62 24.61
C TYR A 75 2.99 -6.02 25.36
N ASP A 76 3.76 -5.17 24.69
CA ASP A 76 4.91 -4.48 25.28
C ASP A 76 4.58 -3.03 25.67
N ILE A 77 3.74 -2.37 24.87
CA ILE A 77 3.52 -0.92 24.95
C ILE A 77 2.03 -0.56 24.82
N GLY A 78 1.48 0.09 25.84
CA GLY A 78 0.06 0.51 25.89
C GLY A 78 -0.23 1.84 25.19
N GLU A 79 0.28 2.04 23.98
CA GLU A 79 -0.01 3.22 23.15
C GLU A 79 0.04 2.90 21.66
N ARG A 80 -0.31 3.87 20.81
CA ARG A 80 -0.16 3.74 19.36
C ARG A 80 1.30 3.82 18.95
N VAL A 81 1.67 3.03 17.94
CA VAL A 81 2.96 3.17 17.25
C VAL A 81 3.09 4.60 16.71
N SER A 82 4.18 5.27 17.08
CA SER A 82 4.43 6.66 16.73
C SER A 82 5.93 6.95 16.60
N VAL A 83 6.27 8.08 15.96
CA VAL A 83 7.68 8.51 15.87
C VAL A 83 8.24 8.91 17.24
N GLU A 84 7.40 9.40 18.15
CA GLU A 84 7.81 9.68 19.53
C GLU A 84 8.17 8.40 20.28
N LEU A 85 7.47 7.30 20.02
CA LEU A 85 7.86 5.99 20.53
C LEU A 85 9.22 5.55 19.99
N PHE A 86 9.46 5.75 18.69
CA PHE A 86 10.74 5.40 18.07
C PHE A 86 11.90 6.20 18.66
N LYS A 87 11.71 7.50 18.92
CA LYS A 87 12.73 8.34 19.57
C LYS A 87 13.10 7.86 20.98
N ARG A 88 12.17 7.20 21.69
CA ARG A 88 12.44 6.66 23.04
C ARG A 88 13.18 5.33 23.00
N LEU A 89 12.94 4.51 21.98
CA LEU A 89 13.42 3.12 21.94
C LEU A 89 14.59 2.89 20.99
N LEU A 90 14.62 3.58 19.85
CA LEU A 90 15.69 3.40 18.87
C LEU A 90 16.93 4.20 19.29
N PRO A 91 18.14 3.65 19.11
CA PRO A 91 19.38 4.37 19.43
C PRO A 91 19.64 5.56 18.49
N SER A 92 19.03 5.57 17.30
CA SER A 92 19.10 6.67 16.33
C SER A 92 17.95 6.56 15.31
N ASN A 93 17.88 7.53 14.39
CA ASN A 93 16.98 7.49 13.22
C ASN A 93 17.66 6.89 11.97
N ASN A 94 18.89 6.36 12.09
CA ASN A 94 19.69 5.86 10.97
C ASN A 94 19.26 4.44 10.53
N TYR A 95 18.00 4.30 10.14
CA TYR A 95 17.41 3.04 9.68
C TYR A 95 16.66 3.24 8.36
N ALA A 96 16.40 2.14 7.66
CA ALA A 96 15.31 2.07 6.70
C ALA A 96 14.01 1.74 7.44
N PHE A 97 12.93 2.44 7.12
CA PHE A 97 11.61 2.27 7.70
C PHE A 97 10.68 1.67 6.65
N TYR A 98 10.09 0.51 6.93
CA TYR A 98 9.11 -0.16 6.08
C TYR A 98 7.77 -0.16 6.79
N ILE A 99 6.76 0.47 6.20
CA ILE A 99 5.49 0.78 6.85
C ILE A 99 4.34 0.15 6.06
N CYS A 100 3.52 -0.66 6.72
CA CYS A 100 2.26 -1.10 6.15
C CYS A 100 1.18 -1.07 7.24
N GLY A 101 0.07 -0.39 6.98
CA GLY A 101 -0.99 -0.22 7.96
C GLY A 101 -2.10 0.71 7.49
N PRO A 102 -2.99 1.13 8.40
CA PRO A 102 -4.07 2.05 8.07
C PRO A 102 -3.57 3.40 7.55
N PRO A 103 -4.29 4.08 6.64
CA PRO A 103 -3.89 5.38 6.07
C PRO A 103 -3.50 6.43 7.13
N PRO A 104 -4.24 6.62 8.24
CA PRO A 104 -3.87 7.61 9.25
C PRO A 104 -2.51 7.32 9.91
N MET A 105 -2.20 6.03 10.14
CA MET A 105 -0.93 5.60 10.72
C MET A 105 0.22 5.78 9.73
N MET A 106 0.05 5.39 8.47
CA MET A 106 1.10 5.55 7.46
C MET A 106 1.43 7.02 7.22
N ASN A 107 0.41 7.89 7.16
CA ASN A 107 0.60 9.33 6.98
C ASN A 107 1.32 9.96 8.17
N SER A 108 0.87 9.69 9.41
CA SER A 108 1.49 10.26 10.60
C SER A 108 2.93 9.80 10.79
N LEU A 109 3.23 8.53 10.50
CA LEU A 109 4.60 8.00 10.58
C LEU A 109 5.47 8.58 9.47
N THR A 110 4.99 8.65 8.22
CA THR A 110 5.77 9.20 7.11
C THR A 110 6.14 10.65 7.38
N ASP A 111 5.17 11.49 7.75
CA ASP A 111 5.40 12.90 8.04
C ASP A 111 6.30 13.09 9.27
N GLY A 112 6.06 12.31 10.33
CA GLY A 112 6.87 12.37 11.55
C GLY A 112 8.32 11.93 11.34
N LEU A 113 8.56 10.91 10.51
CA LEU A 113 9.92 10.42 10.20
C LEU A 113 10.71 11.47 9.41
N LYS A 114 10.07 12.15 8.46
CA LYS A 114 10.67 13.27 7.73
C LYS A 114 11.01 14.43 8.67
N GLN A 115 10.11 14.78 9.58
CA GLN A 115 10.37 15.79 10.61
C GLN A 115 11.49 15.40 11.57
N TRP A 116 11.65 14.09 11.83
CA TRP A 116 12.76 13.55 12.60
C TRP A 116 14.07 13.47 11.79
N GLY A 117 14.07 13.86 10.51
CA GLY A 117 15.26 13.91 9.67
C GLY A 117 15.62 12.60 8.95
N VAL A 118 14.70 11.65 8.85
CA VAL A 118 14.90 10.44 8.03
C VAL A 118 14.78 10.83 6.55
N PRO A 119 15.78 10.52 5.69
CA PRO A 119 15.70 10.79 4.26
C PRO A 119 14.52 10.08 3.59
N ASP A 120 13.90 10.74 2.61
CA ASP A 120 12.75 10.20 1.87
C ASP A 120 13.06 8.83 1.25
N GLU A 121 14.28 8.63 0.72
CA GLU A 121 14.71 7.35 0.14
C GLU A 121 14.83 6.19 1.16
N ARG A 122 14.67 6.46 2.45
CA ARG A 122 14.69 5.46 3.53
C ARG A 122 13.33 5.19 4.15
N ILE A 123 12.26 5.83 3.64
CA ILE A 123 10.89 5.63 4.11
C ILE A 123 10.11 4.90 3.01
N TYR A 124 9.88 3.61 3.21
CA TYR A 124 9.13 2.74 2.32
C TYR A 124 7.76 2.46 2.92
N PHE A 125 6.72 2.46 2.08
CA PHE A 125 5.38 2.10 2.52
C PHE A 125 4.62 1.30 1.46
N GLU A 126 3.70 0.46 1.94
CA GLU A 126 2.77 -0.29 1.10
C GLU A 126 1.33 -0.02 1.58
N ALA A 127 0.48 0.43 0.65
CA ALA A 127 -0.93 0.73 0.92
C ALA A 127 -1.85 -0.39 0.39
N PHE A 128 -2.71 -0.90 1.27
CA PHE A 128 -3.84 -1.73 0.89
C PHE A 128 -5.04 -0.85 0.51
N GLY A 129 -5.49 -0.94 -0.75
CA GLY A 129 -6.53 -0.06 -1.29
C GLY A 129 -5.95 1.22 -1.93
N PRO A 130 -6.74 2.27 -2.17
CA PRO A 130 -6.26 3.49 -2.83
C PRO A 130 -5.00 4.07 -2.19
N ALA A 131 -4.11 4.65 -3.01
CA ALA A 131 -2.87 5.26 -2.56
C ALA A 131 -3.12 6.20 -1.37
N SER A 132 -2.63 5.80 -0.20
CA SER A 132 -3.01 6.38 1.10
C SER A 132 -2.03 7.45 1.57
N VAL A 133 -0.80 7.38 1.07
CA VAL A 133 0.27 8.37 1.31
C VAL A 133 0.40 9.22 0.06
N LYS A 134 0.28 10.54 0.22
CA LYS A 134 0.45 11.48 -0.89
C LYS A 134 1.95 11.69 -1.12
N PRO A 135 2.51 11.37 -2.29
CA PRO A 135 3.89 11.74 -2.58
C PRO A 135 4.04 13.27 -2.54
N ALA A 136 5.22 13.74 -2.12
CA ALA A 136 5.58 15.14 -2.25
C ALA A 136 5.76 15.47 -3.74
N LYS A 137 4.67 15.94 -4.36
CA LYS A 137 4.55 16.51 -5.71
C LYS A 137 5.00 15.58 -6.87
N PRO A 138 4.05 15.00 -7.63
CA PRO A 138 4.38 14.38 -8.92
C PRO A 138 4.84 15.43 -9.94
N PRO A 139 5.66 15.07 -10.96
CA PRO A 139 5.70 15.83 -12.20
C PRO A 139 4.26 15.95 -12.73
N ALA A 140 3.88 17.14 -13.18
CA ALA A 140 2.54 17.44 -13.64
C ALA A 140 2.16 16.59 -14.87
N ALA A 141 1.59 15.42 -14.65
CA ALA A 141 0.81 14.69 -15.63
C ALA A 141 -0.65 14.66 -15.14
N ALA A 142 -1.38 15.70 -15.57
CA ALA A 142 -2.84 15.87 -15.59
C ALA A 142 -3.65 15.11 -14.52
N ALA A 143 -3.68 15.67 -13.31
CA ALA A 143 -4.85 15.55 -12.45
C ALA A 143 -6.01 16.34 -13.07
N ALA A 144 -6.78 15.71 -13.96
CA ALA A 144 -8.06 16.25 -14.41
C ALA A 144 -9.14 15.89 -13.37
N ALA A 145 -9.73 16.93 -12.79
CA ALA A 145 -10.67 16.88 -11.67
C ALA A 145 -11.99 16.16 -12.00
N LEU A 146 -12.65 15.71 -10.93
CA LEU A 146 -13.91 15.01 -10.86
C LEU A 146 -15.11 15.86 -11.34
N ALA A 147 -15.85 15.39 -12.36
CA ALA A 147 -17.26 15.68 -12.64
C ALA A 147 -17.86 14.57 -13.53
N PRO A 148 -19.16 14.24 -13.42
CA PRO A 148 -19.77 13.13 -14.13
C PRO A 148 -20.24 13.56 -15.53
N ALA A 149 -19.77 12.87 -16.56
CA ALA A 149 -20.52 12.75 -17.81
C ALA A 149 -20.37 11.30 -18.26
N ALA A 150 -21.49 10.60 -18.36
CA ALA A 150 -21.57 9.34 -19.07
C ALA A 150 -21.27 9.63 -20.54
N VAL A 151 -19.99 9.54 -20.91
CA VAL A 151 -19.60 9.57 -22.31
C VAL A 151 -19.96 8.20 -22.86
N SER A 152 -21.01 8.13 -23.67
CA SER A 152 -21.14 7.04 -24.60
C SER A 152 -19.88 7.05 -25.46
N ALA A 153 -19.05 6.03 -25.29
CA ALA A 153 -17.77 5.92 -25.96
C ALA A 153 -17.67 4.55 -26.60
N LYS A 154 -16.92 4.45 -27.68
CA LYS A 154 -16.46 3.18 -28.22
C LYS A 154 -15.15 2.81 -27.55
N VAL A 155 -15.13 1.67 -26.87
CA VAL A 155 -13.90 1.10 -26.32
C VAL A 155 -13.47 -0.04 -27.23
N ALA A 156 -12.23 0.02 -27.70
CA ALA A 156 -11.62 -0.99 -28.56
C ALA A 156 -10.40 -1.63 -27.87
N PHE A 157 -10.27 -2.93 -28.06
CA PHE A 157 -9.24 -3.78 -27.50
C PHE A 157 -8.38 -4.29 -28.68
N ALA A 158 -7.21 -3.69 -28.86
CA ALA A 158 -6.40 -3.86 -30.07
C ALA A 158 -5.89 -5.29 -30.30
N ARG A 159 -5.54 -6.04 -29.25
CA ARG A 159 -5.00 -7.41 -29.37
C ARG A 159 -6.11 -8.43 -29.54
N SER A 160 -7.22 -8.26 -28.83
CA SER A 160 -8.38 -9.15 -29.00
C SER A 160 -9.20 -8.84 -30.26
N GLY A 161 -9.02 -7.66 -30.86
CA GLY A 161 -9.80 -7.19 -32.01
C GLY A 161 -11.27 -6.85 -31.67
N LYS A 162 -11.63 -6.88 -30.39
CA LYS A 162 -12.99 -6.65 -29.91
C LYS A 162 -13.25 -5.16 -29.68
N SER A 163 -14.49 -4.73 -29.88
CA SER A 163 -14.92 -3.38 -29.53
C SER A 163 -16.37 -3.35 -29.12
N PHE A 164 -16.67 -2.58 -28.07
CA PHE A 164 -17.98 -2.53 -27.45
C PHE A 164 -18.33 -1.09 -27.07
N PRO A 165 -19.63 -0.73 -27.08
CA PRO A 165 -20.08 0.55 -26.57
C PRO A 165 -19.99 0.59 -25.04
N TRP A 166 -19.40 1.65 -24.52
CA TRP A 166 -19.34 1.96 -23.10
C TRP A 166 -20.56 2.79 -22.70
N SER A 167 -21.38 2.25 -21.78
CA SER A 167 -22.60 2.89 -21.28
C SER A 167 -22.39 3.75 -20.03
N GLY A 168 -21.21 3.72 -19.42
CA GLY A 168 -20.97 4.36 -18.12
C GLY A 168 -21.29 3.48 -16.91
N GLU A 169 -21.88 2.30 -17.10
CA GLU A 169 -22.25 1.39 -15.99
C GLU A 169 -21.05 0.64 -15.40
N SER A 170 -20.01 0.43 -16.20
CA SER A 170 -18.80 -0.26 -15.76
C SER A 170 -17.94 0.63 -14.88
N LYS A 171 -17.45 0.06 -13.78
CA LYS A 171 -16.65 0.78 -12.78
C LYS A 171 -15.26 1.18 -13.28
N SER A 172 -14.71 0.48 -14.26
CA SER A 172 -13.40 0.76 -14.86
C SER A 172 -13.23 0.05 -16.20
N LEU A 173 -12.22 0.44 -16.98
CA LEU A 173 -11.86 -0.22 -18.23
C LEU A 173 -11.56 -1.71 -18.03
N LEU A 174 -10.94 -2.08 -16.91
CA LEU A 174 -10.71 -3.49 -16.56
C LEU A 174 -12.03 -4.24 -16.38
N ALA A 175 -12.95 -3.72 -15.57
CA ALA A 175 -14.23 -4.38 -15.32
C ALA A 175 -15.07 -4.52 -16.61
N PHE A 176 -14.99 -3.53 -17.50
CA PHE A 176 -15.64 -3.56 -18.80
C PHE A 176 -15.00 -4.58 -19.75
N ALA A 177 -13.68 -4.73 -19.73
CA ALA A 177 -12.98 -5.76 -20.49
C ALA A 177 -13.42 -7.16 -20.05
N GLU A 178 -13.41 -7.41 -18.73
CA GLU A 178 -13.77 -8.69 -18.13
C GLU A 178 -15.23 -9.07 -18.43
N SER A 179 -16.16 -8.12 -18.31
CA SER A 179 -17.59 -8.37 -18.59
C SER A 179 -17.87 -8.67 -20.07
N ASN A 180 -16.97 -8.27 -20.97
CA ASN A 180 -17.03 -8.56 -22.40
C ASN A 180 -16.07 -9.71 -22.83
N GLY A 181 -15.54 -10.46 -21.86
CA GLY A 181 -14.67 -11.61 -22.11
C GLY A 181 -13.33 -11.24 -22.77
N VAL A 182 -12.78 -10.08 -22.44
CA VAL A 182 -11.41 -9.68 -22.76
C VAL A 182 -10.56 -9.88 -21.51
N ALA A 183 -9.63 -10.83 -21.58
CA ALA A 183 -8.71 -11.10 -20.48
C ALA A 183 -7.66 -9.99 -20.39
N MET A 184 -7.43 -9.49 -19.18
CA MET A 184 -6.43 -8.47 -18.92
C MET A 184 -5.68 -8.80 -17.63
N GLU A 185 -4.41 -8.43 -17.60
CA GLU A 185 -3.60 -8.52 -16.38
C GLU A 185 -4.21 -7.66 -15.27
N SER A 186 -4.29 -8.22 -14.07
CA SER A 186 -4.83 -7.53 -12.90
C SER A 186 -4.21 -8.04 -11.60
N GLY A 187 -4.14 -7.18 -10.59
CA GLY A 187 -3.58 -7.50 -9.28
C GLY A 187 -4.38 -6.80 -8.18
N CYS A 188 -3.86 -5.71 -7.62
CA CYS A 188 -4.48 -5.00 -6.49
C CYS A 188 -5.85 -4.37 -6.79
N ARG A 189 -6.18 -4.12 -8.07
CA ARG A 189 -7.38 -3.38 -8.53
C ARG A 189 -7.59 -1.99 -7.90
N ALA A 190 -6.56 -1.44 -7.27
CA ALA A 190 -6.56 -0.13 -6.61
C ALA A 190 -5.60 0.88 -7.25
N GLY A 191 -4.89 0.48 -8.31
CA GLY A 191 -3.93 1.35 -9.01
C GLY A 191 -2.55 1.45 -8.36
N ASN A 192 -2.17 0.50 -7.49
CA ASN A 192 -0.90 0.51 -6.76
C ASN A 192 0.16 -0.46 -7.32
N CYS A 193 -0.25 -1.62 -7.83
CA CYS A 193 0.69 -2.68 -8.21
C CYS A 193 1.21 -2.58 -9.66
N GLY A 194 0.62 -1.75 -10.51
CA GLY A 194 1.01 -1.63 -11.92
C GLY A 194 0.60 -2.79 -12.84
N SER A 195 0.15 -3.94 -12.32
CA SER A 195 -0.22 -5.11 -13.15
C SER A 195 -1.27 -4.82 -14.22
N CYS A 196 -2.16 -3.84 -13.99
CA CYS A 196 -3.22 -3.45 -14.93
C CYS A 196 -2.76 -2.39 -15.96
N LEU A 197 -1.45 -2.13 -16.09
CA LEU A 197 -0.87 -1.14 -16.98
C LEU A 197 -0.95 -1.59 -18.44
N VAL A 198 -1.54 -0.76 -19.30
CA VAL A 198 -1.62 -1.01 -20.75
C VAL A 198 -1.38 0.27 -21.54
N ALA A 199 -0.87 0.12 -22.75
CA ALA A 199 -0.72 1.24 -23.68
C ALA A 199 -2.09 1.69 -24.21
N VAL A 200 -2.31 2.99 -24.27
CA VAL A 200 -3.42 3.64 -24.96
C VAL A 200 -2.97 3.89 -26.40
N LYS A 201 -3.51 3.13 -27.35
CA LYS A 201 -3.18 3.27 -28.79
C LYS A 201 -3.82 4.52 -29.40
N SER A 202 -5.01 4.89 -28.94
CA SER A 202 -5.70 6.11 -29.35
C SER A 202 -6.74 6.53 -28.32
N GLY A 203 -7.12 7.81 -28.32
CA GLY A 203 -8.10 8.36 -27.38
C GLY A 203 -7.49 8.78 -26.05
N LYS A 204 -8.36 9.03 -25.06
CA LYS A 204 -7.98 9.47 -23.71
C LYS A 204 -8.72 8.65 -22.66
N VAL A 205 -8.11 8.58 -21.49
CA VAL A 205 -8.72 7.99 -20.31
C VAL A 205 -8.67 8.99 -19.15
N ARG A 206 -9.60 8.83 -18.22
CA ARG A 206 -9.66 9.58 -16.98
C ARG A 206 -9.46 8.64 -15.80
N TYR A 207 -8.69 9.08 -14.83
CA TYR A 207 -8.53 8.37 -13.56
C TYR A 207 -9.65 8.68 -12.58
N LEU A 208 -10.17 7.66 -11.92
CA LEU A 208 -11.16 7.80 -10.85
C LEU A 208 -10.53 8.22 -9.52
N GLN A 209 -9.24 7.93 -9.36
CA GLN A 209 -8.42 8.29 -8.21
C GLN A 209 -6.95 8.44 -8.64
N PRO A 210 -6.11 9.16 -7.88
CA PRO A 210 -4.69 9.27 -8.19
C PRO A 210 -4.01 7.88 -8.24
N PRO A 211 -3.19 7.58 -9.26
CA PRO A 211 -2.47 6.32 -9.35
C PRO A 211 -1.37 6.25 -8.27
N GLY A 212 -1.23 5.09 -7.64
CA GLY A 212 -0.14 4.79 -6.70
C GLY A 212 1.11 4.25 -7.39
N ALA A 213 0.95 3.60 -8.55
CA ALA A 213 2.04 3.17 -9.41
C ALA A 213 2.47 4.29 -10.38
N THR A 214 3.74 4.30 -10.75
CA THR A 214 4.24 5.12 -11.87
C THR A 214 3.59 4.66 -13.17
N VAL A 215 3.09 5.61 -13.94
CA VAL A 215 2.47 5.36 -15.26
C VAL A 215 3.28 6.08 -16.33
N GLU A 216 3.79 5.33 -17.28
CA GLU A 216 4.52 5.89 -18.42
C GLU A 216 3.58 6.67 -19.36
N PRO A 217 4.06 7.76 -20.00
CA PRO A 217 3.28 8.49 -20.98
C PRO A 217 2.71 7.57 -22.08
N GLY A 218 1.44 7.77 -22.42
CA GLY A 218 0.75 6.94 -23.40
C GLY A 218 0.22 5.60 -22.85
N SER A 219 0.32 5.36 -21.54
CA SER A 219 -0.26 4.19 -20.88
C SER A 219 -1.29 4.57 -19.81
N CYS A 220 -2.07 3.59 -19.36
CA CYS A 220 -3.01 3.76 -18.25
C CYS A 220 -3.15 2.52 -17.37
N LEU A 221 -3.62 2.73 -16.13
CA LEU A 221 -4.00 1.65 -15.21
C LEU A 221 -5.50 1.34 -15.37
N THR A 222 -5.84 0.33 -16.17
CA THR A 222 -7.23 0.03 -16.54
C THR A 222 -8.15 -0.25 -15.35
N CYS A 223 -7.59 -0.69 -14.23
CA CYS A 223 -8.33 -0.99 -13.01
C CYS A 223 -8.91 0.24 -12.31
N ILE A 224 -8.38 1.45 -12.57
CA ILE A 224 -8.84 2.72 -11.99
C ILE A 224 -9.09 3.82 -13.03
N SER A 225 -9.12 3.44 -14.32
CA SER A 225 -9.39 4.36 -15.43
C SER A 225 -10.73 4.08 -16.09
N VAL A 226 -11.35 5.14 -16.62
CA VAL A 226 -12.56 5.12 -17.48
C VAL A 226 -12.26 5.86 -18.78
N PRO A 227 -12.96 5.57 -19.89
CA PRO A 227 -12.77 6.31 -21.14
C PRO A 227 -13.14 7.79 -21.00
N ASP A 228 -12.41 8.65 -21.71
CA ASP A 228 -12.72 10.07 -21.93
C ASP A 228 -12.92 10.29 -23.44
N GLY A 229 -14.05 9.78 -23.95
CA GLY A 229 -14.31 9.60 -25.38
C GLY A 229 -13.86 8.23 -25.91
N ASP A 230 -13.96 8.05 -27.23
CA ASP A 230 -13.54 6.82 -27.90
C ASP A 230 -12.06 6.53 -27.59
N VAL A 231 -11.78 5.28 -27.21
CA VAL A 231 -10.44 4.86 -26.79
C VAL A 231 -10.11 3.48 -27.33
N THR A 232 -8.86 3.31 -27.74
CA THR A 232 -8.30 2.00 -28.07
C THR A 232 -7.16 1.69 -27.12
N ILE A 233 -7.24 0.56 -26.41
CA ILE A 233 -6.21 0.08 -25.49
C ILE A 233 -5.57 -1.22 -26.00
N ASP A 234 -4.31 -1.43 -25.65
CA ASP A 234 -3.49 -2.56 -26.10
C ASP A 234 -3.79 -3.87 -25.35
N ALA A 235 -5.04 -4.35 -25.46
CA ALA A 235 -5.56 -5.56 -24.82
C ALA A 235 -6.45 -6.38 -25.78
#